data_AF-A0A4Y9QQP0-F1
#
_entry.id   AF-A0A4Y9QQP0-F1
#
_cell.length_a   1.000
_cell.length_b   1.000
_cell.length_c   1.000
_cell.angle_alpha   90.00
_cell.angle_beta   90.00
_cell.angle_gamma   90.00
#
_symmetry.space_group_name_H-M   'P 1'
#
loop_
_entity.id
_entity.type
_entity.pdbx_description
1 polymer ?
#
loop_
_entity_poly.entity_id
_entity_poly.type
_entity_poly.pdbx_seq_one_letter_code
_entity_poly.pdbx_strand_id
1 'polypeptide(L)'
;RDGGCAFCGTTGSYAEAHHLAWWDRDTGPTNLNNGVLLCRTDHQRIHHDGWTITTHAGQVWFTPPPHIDPTRTPRLGGRARFDYTPDQADGP
;
A
#
# COMPACT_ATOMS: atom_id res chain seq x y z
N ARG A 1 9.09 -0.49 -8.25
CA ARG A 1 8.32 0.40 -7.36
C ARG A 1 7.22 -0.44 -6.74
N ASP A 2 6.13 -0.81 -7.44
CA ASP A 2 5.13 -1.72 -6.82
C ASP A 2 5.02 -3.10 -7.48
N GLY A 3 5.39 -3.27 -8.77
CA GLY A 3 5.34 -4.57 -9.45
C GLY A 3 3.92 -5.13 -9.71
N GLY A 4 2.91 -4.46 -9.15
CA GLY A 4 1.51 -4.82 -9.11
C GLY A 4 0.79 -3.98 -8.06
N CYS A 5 -0.42 -4.35 -7.68
CA CYS A 5 -1.12 -3.77 -6.55
C CYS A 5 -0.27 -3.90 -5.27
N ALA A 6 0.01 -2.80 -4.59
CA ALA A 6 0.81 -2.80 -3.38
C ALA A 6 0.13 -3.54 -2.21
N PHE A 7 -1.18 -3.75 -2.27
CA PHE A 7 -1.93 -4.46 -1.22
C PHE A 7 -1.97 -5.99 -1.44
N CYS A 8 -2.29 -6.44 -2.66
CA CYS A 8 -2.50 -7.85 -2.99
C CYS A 8 -1.54 -8.46 -4.03
N GLY A 9 -0.72 -7.65 -4.69
CA GLY A 9 0.27 -8.12 -5.66
C GLY A 9 -0.25 -8.38 -7.08
N THR A 10 -1.56 -8.18 -7.35
CA THR A 10 -2.13 -8.36 -8.71
C THR A 10 -1.39 -7.51 -9.75
N THR A 11 -1.22 -8.04 -10.96
CA THR A 11 -0.42 -7.42 -12.03
C THR A 11 -0.83 -5.98 -12.34
N GLY A 12 0.18 -5.15 -12.64
CA GLY A 12 0.03 -3.70 -12.82
C GLY A 12 -0.92 -3.26 -13.94
N SER A 13 -1.26 -4.14 -14.89
CA SER A 13 -2.23 -3.86 -15.96
C SER A 13 -3.65 -3.56 -15.45
N TYR A 14 -3.94 -3.91 -14.20
CA TYR A 14 -5.21 -3.64 -13.52
C TYR A 14 -5.06 -2.66 -12.35
N ALA A 15 -3.90 -2.02 -12.21
CA ALA A 15 -3.59 -1.14 -11.10
C ALA A 15 -3.71 0.33 -11.49
N GLU A 16 -4.43 1.09 -10.68
CA GLU A 16 -4.60 2.54 -10.76
C GLU A 16 -3.66 3.22 -9.77
N ALA A 17 -3.21 4.43 -10.09
CA ALA A 17 -2.46 5.25 -9.14
C ALA A 17 -3.42 5.79 -8.07
N HIS A 18 -3.19 5.39 -6.82
CA HIS A 18 -3.87 5.91 -5.65
C HIS A 18 -3.02 6.99 -5.00
N HIS A 19 -3.57 8.19 -4.81
CA HIS A 19 -2.85 9.27 -4.13
C HIS A 19 -2.91 9.09 -2.61
N LEU A 20 -1.75 9.15 -1.93
CA LEU A 20 -1.61 8.99 -0.48
C LEU A 20 -2.19 10.19 0.29
N ALA A 21 -1.94 11.41 -0.20
CA ALA A 21 -2.69 12.60 0.19
C ALA A 21 -3.99 12.66 -0.61
N TRP A 22 -5.13 12.74 0.10
CA TRP A 22 -6.45 12.66 -0.51
C TRP A 22 -6.65 13.86 -1.44
N TRP A 23 -6.82 13.59 -2.74
CA TRP A 23 -6.71 14.58 -3.81
C TRP A 23 -7.59 15.84 -3.61
N ASP A 24 -8.75 15.69 -2.98
CA ASP A 24 -9.75 16.76 -2.83
C ASP A 24 -9.68 17.52 -1.49
N ARG A 25 -9.04 16.95 -0.44
CA ARG A 25 -8.93 17.55 0.90
C ARG A 25 -7.57 18.19 1.15
N ASP A 26 -6.51 17.58 0.59
CA ASP A 26 -5.15 17.86 1.05
C ASP A 26 -4.28 18.58 0.00
N THR A 27 -4.78 18.84 -1.22
CA THR A 27 -4.01 19.46 -2.33
C THR A 27 -2.61 18.86 -2.51
N GLY A 28 -2.47 17.56 -2.24
CA GLY A 28 -1.17 16.89 -2.25
C GLY A 28 -0.59 16.80 -3.66
N PRO A 29 0.74 16.90 -3.83
CA PRO A 29 1.36 16.89 -5.16
C PRO A 29 1.17 15.53 -5.84
N THR A 30 0.72 15.51 -7.09
CA THR A 30 0.72 14.30 -7.95
C THR A 30 2.15 13.95 -8.33
N ASN A 31 2.86 13.27 -7.45
CA ASN A 31 4.18 12.71 -7.73
C ASN A 31 4.27 11.27 -7.25
N LEU A 32 5.25 10.53 -7.79
CA LEU A 32 5.47 9.11 -7.49
C LEU A 32 5.78 8.83 -6.00
N ASN A 33 6.11 9.86 -5.21
CA ASN A 33 6.30 9.73 -3.76
C ASN A 33 4.96 9.84 -2.98
N ASN A 34 3.91 10.32 -3.64
CA ASN A 34 2.56 10.50 -3.13
C ASN A 34 1.56 9.55 -3.82
N GLY A 35 2.04 8.51 -4.51
CA GLY A 35 1.21 7.57 -5.25
C GLY A 35 1.59 6.12 -4.95
N VAL A 36 0.59 5.26 -4.71
CA VAL A 36 0.75 3.80 -4.61
C VAL A 36 -0.11 3.12 -5.67
N LEU A 37 0.37 2.07 -6.32
CA LEU A 37 -0.46 1.30 -7.25
C LEU A 37 -1.42 0.37 -6.50
N LEU A 38 -2.72 0.48 -6.78
CA LEU A 38 -3.75 -0.40 -6.23
C LEU A 38 -4.67 -0.93 -7.34
N CYS A 39 -5.10 -2.18 -7.27
CA CYS A 39 -6.18 -2.65 -8.13
C CYS A 39 -7.50 -2.01 -7.71
N ARG A 40 -8.49 -1.92 -8.62
CA ARG A 40 -9.79 -1.30 -8.33
C ARG A 40 -10.45 -1.83 -7.05
N THR A 41 -10.36 -3.12 -6.79
CA THR A 41 -10.94 -3.74 -5.59
C THR A 41 -10.27 -3.24 -4.31
N ASP A 42 -8.94 -3.23 -4.26
CA ASP A 42 -8.21 -2.77 -3.08
C ASP A 42 -8.27 -1.25 -2.93
N HIS A 43 -8.31 -0.52 -4.04
CA HIS A 43 -8.54 0.92 -4.05
C HIS A 43 -9.85 1.26 -3.34
N GLN A 44 -10.95 0.59 -3.71
CA GLN A 44 -12.25 0.79 -3.05
C GLN A 44 -12.23 0.34 -1.59
N ARG A 45 -11.61 -0.81 -1.28
CA ARG A 45 -11.47 -1.31 0.09
C ARG A 45 -10.80 -0.30 1.02
N ILE A 46 -9.72 0.32 0.57
CA ILE A 46 -8.97 1.29 1.39
C ILE A 46 -9.84 2.49 1.73
N HIS A 47 -10.60 3.00 0.77
CA HIS A 47 -11.52 4.12 1.01
C HIS A 47 -12.72 3.72 1.87
N HIS A 48 -13.34 2.59 1.57
CA HIS A 48 -14.56 2.14 2.26
C HIS A 48 -14.30 1.77 3.71
N ASP A 49 -13.23 1.01 3.96
CA ASP A 49 -12.94 0.52 5.31
C ASP A 49 -12.12 1.54 6.13
N GLY A 50 -11.54 2.56 5.49
CA GLY A 50 -10.76 3.61 6.17
C GLY A 50 -9.33 3.20 6.53
N TRP A 51 -8.66 2.52 5.60
CA TRP A 51 -7.23 2.20 5.75
C TRP A 51 -6.37 3.46 5.63
N THR A 52 -5.30 3.51 6.42
CA THR A 52 -4.28 4.56 6.30
C THR A 52 -3.08 4.00 5.55
N ILE A 53 -2.54 4.77 4.61
CA ILE A 53 -1.32 4.40 3.88
C ILE A 53 -0.22 5.40 4.22
N THR A 54 0.95 4.91 4.61
CA THR A 54 2.13 5.74 4.88
C THR A 54 3.32 5.24 4.08
N THR A 55 4.28 6.14 3.83
CA THR A 55 5.57 5.79 3.26
C THR A 55 6.68 6.14 4.23
N HIS A 56 7.55 5.16 4.52
CA HIS A 56 8.72 5.35 5.37
C HIS A 56 9.93 4.72 4.69
N ALA A 57 11.01 5.50 4.53
CA ALA A 57 12.24 5.07 3.87
C ALA A 57 12.02 4.39 2.49
N GLY A 58 11.01 4.83 1.73
CA GLY A 58 10.66 4.27 0.42
C GLY A 58 9.83 2.98 0.46
N GLN A 59 9.44 2.50 1.64
CA GLN A 59 8.52 1.38 1.83
C GLN A 59 7.09 1.87 2.05
N VAL A 60 6.12 1.16 1.48
CA VAL A 60 4.68 1.42 1.65
C VAL A 60 4.15 0.60 2.82
N TRP A 61 3.36 1.22 3.68
CA TRP A 61 2.73 0.58 4.84
C TRP A 61 1.23 0.83 4.84
N PHE A 62 0.46 -0.23 5.07
CA PHE A 62 -0.99 -0.21 5.20
C PHE A 62 -1.39 -0.43 6.65
N THR A 63 -2.02 0.56 7.26
CA THR A 63 -2.54 0.47 8.62
C THR A 63 -4.05 0.22 8.59
N PRO A 64 -4.53 -0.91 9.11
CA PRO A 64 -5.96 -1.21 9.14
C PRO A 64 -6.74 -0.27 10.08
N PRO A 65 -8.04 -0.10 9.83
CA PRO A 65 -8.97 0.49 10.78
C PRO A 65 -9.17 -0.44 12.00
N PRO A 66 -9.57 0.09 13.17
CA PRO A 66 -9.74 -0.69 14.40
C PRO A 66 -10.71 -1.88 14.30
N HIS A 67 -11.71 -1.81 13.41
CA HIS A 67 -12.68 -2.89 13.24
C HIS A 67 -12.14 -4.08 12.42
N ILE A 68 -11.03 -3.90 11.70
CA ILE A 68 -10.31 -4.98 11.01
C ILE A 68 -9.19 -5.52 11.92
N ASP A 69 -8.50 -4.64 12.62
CA ASP A 69 -7.45 -4.98 13.57
C ASP A 69 -7.44 -3.94 14.70
N PRO A 70 -7.87 -4.31 15.92
CA PRO A 70 -7.94 -3.39 17.06
C PRO A 70 -6.59 -2.78 17.43
N THR A 71 -5.49 -3.48 17.15
CA THR A 71 -4.13 -3.00 17.42
C THR A 71 -3.60 -2.05 16.35
N ARG A 72 -4.31 -1.96 15.21
CA ARG A 72 -3.90 -1.19 14.04
C ARG A 72 -2.46 -1.49 13.62
N THR A 73 -2.07 -2.77 13.63
CA THR A 73 -0.70 -3.16 13.30
C THR A 73 -0.40 -2.83 11.83
N PRO A 74 0.62 -2.00 11.54
CA PRO A 74 0.99 -1.65 10.17
C PRO A 74 1.48 -2.88 9.39
N ARG A 75 1.07 -2.97 8.12
CA ARG A 75 1.38 -4.10 7.24
C ARG A 75 2.19 -3.60 6.05
N LEU A 76 3.36 -4.22 5.82
CA LEU A 76 4.20 -3.89 4.68
C LEU A 76 3.44 -4.16 3.37
N GLY A 77 3.65 -3.28 2.40
CA GLY A 77 3.04 -3.29 1.08
C GLY A 77 4.05 -3.18 -0.06
N GLY A 78 3.54 -3.11 -1.28
CA GLY A 78 4.36 -2.96 -2.49
C GLY A 78 5.23 -4.19 -2.75
N ARG A 79 6.27 -4.01 -3.57
CA ARG A 79 7.23 -5.08 -3.85
C ARG A 79 7.87 -5.66 -2.60
N ALA A 80 8.16 -4.86 -1.59
CA ALA A 80 8.78 -5.35 -0.35
C ALA A 80 7.92 -6.37 0.42
N ARG A 81 6.60 -6.42 0.15
CA ARG A 81 5.69 -7.45 0.70
C ARG A 81 5.75 -8.78 -0.08
N PHE A 82 6.08 -8.73 -1.37
CA PHE A 82 5.90 -9.86 -2.30
C PHE A 82 7.20 -10.37 -2.93
N ASP A 83 8.25 -9.55 -2.92
CA ASP A 83 9.58 -9.95 -3.34
C ASP A 83 10.08 -10.99 -2.33
N TYR A 84 10.23 -12.23 -2.78
CA TYR A 84 10.95 -13.25 -2.03
C TYR A 84 12.42 -12.84 -1.98
N THR A 85 12.90 -12.34 -0.85
CA THR A 85 14.34 -12.24 -0.57
C THR A 85 14.79 -13.58 0.02
N PRO A 86 15.67 -14.34 -0.67
CA PRO A 86 16.17 -15.62 -0.15
C PRO A 86 16.88 -15.51 1.21
N ASP A 87 17.32 -14.30 1.57
CA ASP A 87 18.12 -14.02 2.77
C ASP A 87 17.31 -13.95 4.08
N GLN A 88 15.99 -14.22 4.04
CA GLN A 88 15.17 -14.33 5.25
C GLN A 88 14.73 -15.78 5.55
N ALA A 89 15.16 -16.76 4.74
CA ALA A 89 14.87 -18.18 4.98
C ALA A 89 15.97 -18.90 5.79
N ASP A 90 17.17 -18.32 5.89
CA ASP A 90 18.31 -18.95 6.57
C ASP A 90 18.94 -18.05 7.65
N GLY A 91 18.43 -18.19 8.87
CA GLY A 91 19.32 -18.34 10.04
C GLY A 91 19.09 -17.42 11.25
N PRO A 92 19.65 -17.79 12.42
CA PRO A 92 20.24 -19.10 12.78
C PRO A 92 19.21 -20.10 13.35
#